data_AF-A0A0J1FVF6-F1
#
_entry.id   AF-A0A0J1FVF6-F1
#
_cell.length_a   1.000
_cell.length_b   1.000
_cell.length_c   1.000
_cell.angle_alpha   90.00
_cell.angle_beta   90.00
_cell.angle_gamma   90.00
#
_symmetry.space_group_name_H-M   'P 1'
#
loop_
_entity.id
_entity.type
_entity.pdbx_description
1 polymer ?
#
loop_
_entity_poly.entity_id
_entity_poly.type
_entity_poly.pdbx_seq_one_letter_code
_entity_poly.pdbx_strand_id
1 'polypeptide(L)'
;MKKSLKLIFFALVLTLLFAQTASAAEIQQQAGTIETSATSSVDVDPDIVQLNLSVRTEASSAALAQENNSTAVNKAMDLLVGEGLSKDAITTTNYSTYSYTKTDNNTKNEVTVYSSNSSMTVTIKELDKVGEILDKLADISEVNVNSVNYSIQDPAKYKDQVIASAIAAAKQNILSSANALGVTIDKLDSLKIDFNSASNIQPYTRNSVSLSTSATPQPQSPEKITISATADLSYTVQQK
;
A
#
# COMPACT_ATOMS: atom_id res chain seq x y z
N MET A 1 -31.35 -63.54 -60.03
CA MET A 1 -30.32 -62.48 -59.94
C MET A 1 -30.84 -61.05 -60.19
N LYS A 2 -31.89 -60.81 -60.99
CA LYS A 2 -32.38 -59.43 -61.28
C LYS A 2 -33.21 -58.76 -60.17
N LYS A 3 -33.84 -59.52 -59.27
CA LYS A 3 -34.65 -58.98 -58.15
C LYS A 3 -33.80 -58.56 -56.93
N SER A 4 -32.72 -59.28 -56.64
CA SER A 4 -31.78 -58.96 -55.56
C SER A 4 -30.96 -57.70 -55.82
N LEU A 5 -30.68 -57.37 -57.08
CA LEU A 5 -29.93 -56.18 -57.46
C LEU A 5 -30.73 -54.87 -57.29
N LYS A 6 -32.06 -54.91 -57.49
CA LYS A 6 -32.94 -53.74 -57.25
C LYS A 6 -33.13 -53.44 -55.76
N LEU A 7 -33.12 -54.46 -54.90
CA LEU A 7 -33.24 -54.27 -53.45
C LEU A 7 -31.98 -53.62 -52.85
N ILE A 8 -30.80 -53.98 -53.37
CA ILE A 8 -29.52 -53.39 -52.97
C ILE A 8 -29.44 -51.92 -53.42
N PHE A 9 -29.94 -51.60 -54.62
CA PHE A 9 -29.95 -50.23 -55.12
C PHE A 9 -30.92 -49.33 -54.33
N PHE A 10 -32.06 -49.86 -53.89
CA PHE A 10 -33.02 -49.10 -53.07
C PHE A 10 -32.52 -48.88 -51.64
N ALA A 11 -31.83 -49.85 -51.06
CA ALA A 11 -31.19 -49.70 -49.74
C ALA A 11 -30.02 -48.69 -49.75
N LEU A 12 -29.27 -48.62 -50.87
CA LEU A 12 -28.17 -47.66 -51.03
C LEU A 12 -28.67 -46.22 -51.21
N VAL A 13 -29.80 -46.02 -51.87
CA VAL A 13 -30.41 -44.68 -52.02
C VAL A 13 -31.01 -44.21 -50.69
N LEU A 14 -31.59 -45.11 -49.89
CA LEU A 14 -32.19 -44.76 -48.61
C LEU A 14 -31.14 -44.40 -47.54
N THR A 15 -29.93 -44.99 -47.59
CA THR A 15 -28.82 -44.60 -46.70
C THR A 15 -28.18 -43.27 -47.09
N LEU A 16 -28.24 -42.84 -48.36
CA LEU A 16 -27.77 -41.51 -48.77
C LEU A 16 -28.71 -40.37 -48.35
N LEU A 17 -30.01 -40.64 -48.12
CA LEU A 17 -30.96 -39.62 -47.66
C LEU A 17 -30.90 -39.34 -46.14
N PHE A 18 -30.36 -40.26 -45.34
CA PHE A 18 -30.17 -40.06 -43.89
C PHE A 18 -28.82 -39.44 -43.51
N ALA A 19 -27.90 -39.26 -44.46
CA ALA A 19 -26.58 -38.66 -44.20
C ALA A 19 -26.56 -37.11 -44.24
N GLN A 20 -27.71 -36.46 -44.44
CA GLN A 20 -27.81 -34.99 -44.59
C GLN A 20 -28.24 -34.24 -43.32
N THR A 21 -28.23 -34.85 -42.14
CA THR A 21 -28.15 -34.06 -40.90
C THR A 21 -26.71 -33.57 -40.72
N ALA A 22 -26.27 -32.72 -41.65
CA ALA A 22 -25.10 -31.89 -41.45
C ALA A 22 -25.45 -30.99 -40.27
N SER A 23 -24.81 -31.25 -39.14
CA SER A 23 -24.76 -30.33 -38.02
C SER A 23 -24.28 -28.99 -38.57
N ALA A 24 -25.20 -28.04 -38.72
CA ALA A 24 -24.85 -26.64 -38.83
C ALA A 24 -24.29 -26.27 -37.45
N ALA A 25 -23.01 -26.55 -37.24
CA ALA A 25 -22.27 -25.87 -36.20
C ALA A 25 -22.35 -24.39 -36.58
N GLU A 26 -23.19 -23.64 -35.87
CA GLU A 26 -23.11 -22.19 -35.87
C GLU A 26 -21.65 -21.86 -35.60
N ILE A 27 -20.96 -21.39 -36.63
CA ILE A 27 -19.68 -20.70 -36.46
C ILE A 27 -20.08 -19.45 -35.68
N GLN A 28 -20.12 -19.54 -34.36
CA GLN A 28 -20.11 -18.37 -33.50
C GLN A 28 -18.84 -17.63 -33.90
N GLN A 29 -19.01 -16.60 -34.71
CA GLN A 29 -17.96 -15.68 -35.07
C GLN A 29 -17.43 -15.15 -33.76
N GLN A 30 -16.28 -15.66 -33.32
CA GLN A 30 -15.75 -15.34 -32.01
C GLN A 30 -15.47 -13.85 -32.01
N ALA A 31 -16.29 -13.11 -31.25
CA ALA A 31 -16.17 -11.67 -31.18
C ALA A 31 -14.76 -11.33 -30.70
N GLY A 32 -14.11 -10.39 -31.37
CA GLY A 32 -12.79 -9.92 -30.96
C GLY A 32 -12.91 -9.18 -29.62
N THR A 33 -11.81 -9.12 -28.89
CA THR A 33 -11.73 -8.34 -27.64
C THR A 33 -10.56 -7.37 -27.74
N ILE A 34 -10.75 -6.15 -27.25
CA ILE A 34 -9.66 -5.20 -27.02
C ILE A 34 -9.48 -5.04 -25.52
N GLU A 35 -8.26 -5.26 -25.06
CA GLU A 35 -7.86 -5.08 -23.67
C GLU A 35 -6.84 -3.95 -23.57
N THR A 36 -7.01 -3.07 -22.58
CA THR A 36 -6.08 -1.98 -22.32
C THR A 36 -5.92 -1.77 -20.83
N SER A 37 -4.72 -1.36 -20.43
CA SER A 37 -4.42 -0.87 -19.09
C SER A 37 -3.96 0.58 -19.18
N ALA A 38 -4.38 1.41 -18.22
CA ALA A 38 -3.86 2.76 -18.06
C ALA A 38 -3.74 3.13 -16.60
N THR A 39 -2.65 3.81 -16.25
CA THR A 39 -2.40 4.34 -14.90
C THR A 39 -2.52 5.85 -14.90
N SER A 40 -3.16 6.39 -13.87
CA SER A 40 -3.16 7.82 -13.57
C SER A 40 -2.67 8.05 -12.15
N SER A 41 -1.97 9.16 -11.93
CA SER A 41 -1.47 9.54 -10.61
C SER A 41 -1.65 11.02 -10.33
N VAL A 42 -1.52 11.37 -9.05
CA VAL A 42 -1.41 12.74 -8.56
C VAL A 42 -0.30 12.79 -7.51
N ASP A 43 0.55 13.82 -7.61
CA ASP A 43 1.59 14.09 -6.62
C ASP A 43 1.10 15.13 -5.63
N VAL A 44 1.21 14.80 -4.35
CA VAL A 44 0.63 15.57 -3.26
C VAL A 44 1.71 15.87 -2.24
N ASP A 45 1.75 17.11 -1.77
CA ASP A 45 2.62 17.49 -0.67
C ASP A 45 2.10 16.86 0.65
N PRO A 46 2.97 16.28 1.48
CA PRO A 46 2.55 15.72 2.75
C PRO A 46 1.97 16.81 3.66
N ASP A 47 0.90 16.48 4.37
CA ASP A 47 0.22 17.37 5.31
C ASP A 47 0.35 16.90 6.77
N ILE A 48 0.97 15.73 7.00
CA ILE A 48 1.29 15.22 8.32
C ILE A 48 2.67 14.56 8.39
N VAL A 49 3.22 14.50 9.60
CA VAL A 49 4.35 13.64 9.97
C VAL A 49 3.89 12.61 11.00
N GLN A 50 4.19 11.36 10.71
CA GLN A 50 3.97 10.23 11.60
C GLN A 50 5.31 9.80 12.21
N LEU A 51 5.44 10.10 13.49
CA LEU A 51 6.62 9.86 14.31
C LEU A 51 6.41 8.58 15.12
N ASN A 52 7.31 7.61 14.99
CA ASN A 52 7.29 6.40 15.81
C ASN A 52 8.36 6.48 16.88
N LEU A 53 7.94 6.37 18.13
CA LEU A 53 8.76 6.51 19.33
C LEU A 53 8.75 5.22 20.12
N SER A 54 9.83 4.95 20.84
CA SER A 54 9.88 3.93 21.89
C SER A 54 10.46 4.52 23.17
N VAL A 55 9.87 4.17 24.30
CA VAL A 55 10.34 4.54 25.63
C VAL A 55 10.81 3.29 26.31
N ARG A 56 12.12 3.19 26.56
CA ARG A 56 12.75 2.01 27.16
C ARG A 56 13.40 2.35 28.48
N THR A 57 13.10 1.56 29.49
CA THR A 57 13.66 1.69 30.83
C THR A 57 14.16 0.34 31.33
N GLU A 58 15.22 0.37 32.11
CA GLU A 58 15.82 -0.82 32.71
C GLU A 58 15.95 -0.66 34.22
N ALA A 59 15.72 -1.75 34.96
CA ALA A 59 15.83 -1.76 36.41
C ALA A 59 16.18 -3.16 36.95
N SER A 60 16.44 -3.22 38.27
CA SER A 60 16.72 -4.47 38.99
C SER A 60 15.48 -5.32 39.28
N SER A 61 14.27 -4.80 39.06
CA SER A 61 13.01 -5.53 39.17
C SER A 61 12.03 -5.11 38.07
N ALA A 62 11.12 -6.01 37.71
CA ALA A 62 10.08 -5.72 36.72
C ALA A 62 9.17 -4.55 37.14
N ALA A 63 8.80 -4.49 38.41
CA ALA A 63 7.94 -3.43 38.94
C ALA A 63 8.60 -2.05 38.81
N LEU A 64 9.89 -1.94 39.14
CA LEU A 64 10.62 -0.69 39.02
C LEU A 64 10.86 -0.30 37.55
N ALA A 65 11.14 -1.27 36.68
CA ALA A 65 11.29 -1.00 35.24
C ALA A 65 9.99 -0.43 34.65
N GLN A 66 8.84 -0.98 35.03
CA GLN A 66 7.51 -0.53 34.61
C GLN A 66 7.15 0.85 35.18
N GLU A 67 7.42 1.10 36.46
CA GLU A 67 7.16 2.40 37.10
C GLU A 67 7.99 3.52 36.44
N ASN A 68 9.29 3.26 36.21
CA ASN A 68 10.16 4.16 35.49
C ASN A 68 9.66 4.38 34.05
N ASN A 69 9.18 3.32 33.39
CA ASN A 69 8.65 3.42 32.03
C ASN A 69 7.42 4.33 31.98
N SER A 70 6.46 4.10 32.88
CA SER A 70 5.24 4.90 32.98
C SER A 70 5.56 6.37 33.22
N THR A 71 6.52 6.66 34.11
CA THR A 71 6.99 8.02 34.38
C THR A 71 7.60 8.68 33.14
N ALA A 72 8.47 7.97 32.42
CA ALA A 72 9.09 8.48 31.20
C ALA A 72 8.08 8.67 30.05
N VAL A 73 7.12 7.75 29.90
CA VAL A 73 6.01 7.86 28.94
C VAL A 73 5.16 9.09 29.24
N ASN A 74 4.79 9.32 30.50
CA ASN A 74 4.01 10.50 30.89
C ASN A 74 4.79 11.79 30.63
N LYS A 75 6.09 11.83 30.93
CA LYS A 75 6.96 12.97 30.61
C LYS A 75 6.97 13.27 29.10
N ALA A 76 7.08 12.24 28.26
CA ALA A 76 7.03 12.40 26.80
C ALA A 76 5.65 12.87 26.32
N MET A 77 4.57 12.32 26.87
CA MET A 77 3.19 12.72 26.57
C MET A 77 2.95 14.20 26.95
N ASP A 78 3.34 14.61 28.15
CA ASP A 78 3.16 15.97 28.64
C ASP A 78 3.95 16.98 27.80
N LEU A 79 5.17 16.62 27.38
CA LEU A 79 5.96 17.41 26.44
C LEU A 79 5.23 17.58 25.12
N LEU A 80 4.80 16.48 24.49
CA LEU A 80 4.10 16.52 23.20
C LEU A 80 2.80 17.34 23.27
N VAL A 81 2.03 17.20 24.34
CA VAL A 81 0.83 18.02 24.58
C VAL A 81 1.19 19.49 24.82
N GLY A 82 2.30 19.76 25.52
CA GLY A 82 2.85 21.10 25.71
C GLY A 82 3.26 21.79 24.40
N GLU A 83 3.68 21.03 23.41
CA GLU A 83 3.97 21.51 22.04
C GLU A 83 2.70 21.74 21.19
N GLY A 84 1.52 21.51 21.77
CA GLY A 84 0.22 21.78 21.15
C GLY A 84 -0.42 20.57 20.46
N LEU A 85 0.13 19.36 20.61
CA LEU A 85 -0.51 18.16 20.07
C LEU A 85 -1.74 17.78 20.90
N SER A 86 -2.81 17.36 20.24
CA SER A 86 -3.94 16.75 20.92
C SER A 86 -3.58 15.36 21.43
N LYS A 87 -4.22 14.91 22.52
CA LYS A 87 -4.03 13.55 23.03
C LYS A 87 -4.39 12.49 21.97
N ASP A 88 -5.39 12.76 21.13
CA ASP A 88 -5.80 11.87 20.04
C ASP A 88 -4.73 11.71 18.95
N ALA A 89 -3.78 12.65 18.87
CA ALA A 89 -2.65 12.54 17.97
C ALA A 89 -1.57 11.56 18.45
N ILE A 90 -1.65 11.08 19.70
CA ILE A 90 -0.65 10.24 20.33
C ILE A 90 -1.28 8.89 20.69
N THR A 91 -0.88 7.84 19.97
CA THR A 91 -1.38 6.49 20.17
C THR A 91 -0.27 5.60 20.72
N THR A 92 -0.47 5.00 21.89
CA THR A 92 0.38 3.89 22.35
C THR A 92 0.06 2.63 21.55
N THR A 93 1.04 2.10 20.84
CA THR A 93 0.86 0.98 19.91
C THR A 93 1.29 -0.36 20.48
N ASN A 94 2.22 -0.37 21.43
CA ASN A 94 2.70 -1.61 22.03
C ASN A 94 3.29 -1.37 23.42
N TYR A 95 3.24 -2.41 24.26
CA TYR A 95 3.95 -2.47 25.53
C TYR A 95 4.53 -3.86 25.72
N SER A 96 5.81 -3.94 26.08
CA SER A 96 6.45 -5.20 26.43
C SER A 96 7.34 -5.06 27.65
N THR A 97 7.49 -6.15 28.40
CA THR A 97 8.45 -6.23 29.50
C THR A 97 9.09 -7.60 29.48
N TYR A 98 10.41 -7.63 29.62
CA TYR A 98 11.19 -8.86 29.61
C TYR A 98 12.41 -8.71 30.50
N SER A 99 12.96 -9.83 30.97
CA SER A 99 14.23 -9.87 31.68
C SER A 99 15.32 -10.48 30.83
N TYR A 100 16.55 -10.03 31.03
CA TYR A 100 17.73 -10.62 30.40
C TYR A 100 18.94 -10.51 31.33
N THR A 101 19.92 -11.39 31.16
CA THR A 101 21.17 -11.34 31.94
C THR A 101 22.18 -10.42 31.25
N LYS A 102 22.80 -9.54 32.04
CA LYS A 102 23.86 -8.63 31.60
C LYS A 102 25.09 -8.86 32.47
N THR A 103 26.27 -8.94 31.85
CA THR A 103 27.52 -8.95 32.60
C THR A 103 27.83 -7.55 33.10
N ASP A 104 28.00 -7.41 34.41
CA ASP A 104 28.44 -6.17 35.02
C ASP A 104 29.93 -5.93 34.69
N ASN A 105 30.23 -4.77 34.09
CA ASN A 105 31.59 -4.47 33.60
C ASN A 105 32.63 -4.35 34.73
N ASN A 106 32.21 -4.06 35.97
CA ASN A 106 33.12 -3.84 37.09
C ASN A 106 33.43 -5.13 37.84
N THR A 107 32.41 -5.98 38.02
CA THR A 107 32.50 -7.20 38.83
C THR A 107 32.65 -8.47 38.01
N LYS A 108 32.41 -8.39 36.68
CA LYS A 108 32.30 -9.53 35.76
C LYS A 108 31.22 -10.55 36.14
N ASN A 109 30.31 -10.18 37.05
CA ASN A 109 29.20 -11.04 37.45
C ASN A 109 28.02 -10.88 36.49
N GLU A 110 27.25 -11.94 36.36
CA GLU A 110 25.96 -11.91 35.68
C GLU A 110 24.88 -11.30 36.58
N VAL A 111 24.18 -10.28 36.07
CA VAL A 111 23.08 -9.60 36.75
C VAL A 111 21.83 -9.68 35.89
N THR A 112 20.71 -10.08 36.50
CA THR A 112 19.41 -10.03 35.84
C THR A 112 18.92 -8.59 35.76
N VAL A 113 18.63 -8.13 34.54
CA VAL A 113 18.07 -6.81 34.25
C VAL A 113 16.66 -6.99 33.72
N TYR A 114 15.73 -6.16 34.19
CA TYR A 114 14.37 -6.09 33.68
C TYR A 114 14.26 -4.86 32.78
N SER A 115 13.72 -5.04 31.58
CA SER A 115 13.51 -3.99 30.59
C SER A 115 12.03 -3.87 30.28
N SER A 116 11.50 -2.66 30.36
CA SER A 116 10.14 -2.30 29.91
C SER A 116 10.25 -1.39 28.70
N ASN A 117 9.41 -1.62 27.69
CA ASN A 117 9.39 -0.86 26.45
C ASN A 117 7.95 -0.52 26.06
N SER A 118 7.66 0.77 25.91
CA SER A 118 6.41 1.28 25.34
C SER A 118 6.66 1.88 23.96
N SER A 119 5.87 1.52 22.96
CA SER A 119 5.92 2.14 21.63
C SER A 119 4.74 3.08 21.44
N MET A 120 4.99 4.24 20.84
CA MET A 120 3.98 5.25 20.54
C MET A 120 4.09 5.71 19.08
N THR A 121 2.96 5.99 18.47
CA THR A 121 2.85 6.66 17.17
C THR A 121 2.23 8.03 17.40
N VAL A 122 2.91 9.06 16.93
CA VAL A 122 2.54 10.46 17.10
C VAL A 122 2.28 11.07 15.72
N THR A 123 1.15 11.73 15.55
CA THR A 123 0.77 12.40 14.30
C THR A 123 0.87 13.92 14.46
N ILE A 124 1.77 14.54 13.70
CA ILE A 124 2.05 15.98 13.74
C ILE A 124 1.49 16.62 12.47
N LYS A 125 0.65 17.64 12.59
CA LYS A 125 0.10 18.40 11.45
C LYS A 125 0.91 19.65 11.11
N GLU A 126 1.60 20.20 12.11
CA GLU A 126 2.46 21.37 11.97
C GLU A 126 3.89 20.90 11.63
N LEU A 127 4.15 20.72 10.34
CA LEU A 127 5.40 20.13 9.82
C LEU A 127 6.64 20.96 10.18
N ASP A 128 6.48 22.27 10.35
CA ASP A 128 7.51 23.22 10.78
C ASP A 128 7.96 23.00 12.22
N LYS A 129 7.07 22.50 13.09
CA LYS A 129 7.38 22.18 14.50
C LYS A 129 8.10 20.85 14.71
N VAL A 130 8.19 20.01 13.69
CA VAL A 130 8.75 18.66 13.81
C VAL A 130 10.19 18.68 14.33
N GLY A 131 11.03 19.61 13.83
CA GLY A 131 12.41 19.74 14.28
C GLY A 131 12.51 20.07 15.78
N GLU A 132 11.74 21.06 16.24
CA GLU A 132 11.71 21.47 17.64
C GLU A 132 11.19 20.34 18.56
N ILE A 133 10.16 19.61 18.12
CA ILE A 133 9.64 18.45 18.86
C ILE A 133 10.70 17.35 18.98
N LEU A 134 11.45 17.07 17.90
CA LEU A 134 12.51 16.05 17.91
C LEU A 134 13.64 16.43 18.87
N ASP A 135 14.07 17.69 18.88
CA ASP A 135 15.11 18.18 19.78
C ASP A 135 14.67 18.06 21.25
N LYS A 136 13.44 18.47 21.57
CA LYS A 136 12.88 18.36 22.92
C LYS A 136 12.69 16.91 23.38
N LEU A 137 12.31 16.00 22.48
CA LEU A 137 12.22 14.57 22.79
C LEU A 137 13.60 13.96 23.06
N ALA A 138 14.66 14.46 22.41
CA ALA A 138 16.03 13.99 22.61
C ALA A 138 16.57 14.32 24.01
N ASP A 139 16.02 15.33 24.69
CA ASP A 139 16.34 15.66 26.08
C ASP A 139 15.76 14.65 27.10
N ILE A 140 14.92 13.72 26.65
CA ILE A 140 14.40 12.61 27.46
C ILE A 140 15.19 11.35 27.11
N SER A 141 16.18 11.00 27.94
CA SER A 141 17.12 9.90 27.70
C SER A 141 16.48 8.53 27.43
N GLU A 142 15.30 8.29 27.97
CA GLU A 142 14.55 7.05 27.86
C GLU A 142 13.78 6.94 26.53
N VAL A 143 13.57 8.07 25.85
CA VAL A 143 12.84 8.17 24.59
C VAL A 143 13.78 7.96 23.42
N ASN A 144 13.36 7.12 22.48
CA ASN A 144 14.05 6.86 21.23
C ASN A 144 13.10 7.15 20.07
N VAL A 145 13.54 8.01 19.16
CA VAL A 145 12.85 8.24 17.88
C VAL A 145 13.25 7.14 16.91
N ASN A 146 12.33 6.26 16.57
CA ASN A 146 12.58 5.12 15.70
C ASN A 146 12.45 5.49 14.21
N SER A 147 11.44 6.29 13.85
CA SER A 147 11.26 6.77 12.48
C SER A 147 10.44 8.04 12.41
N VAL A 148 10.70 8.83 11.38
CA VAL A 148 9.95 10.04 11.00
C VAL A 148 9.44 9.82 9.59
N ASN A 149 8.12 9.76 9.40
CA ASN A 149 7.50 9.46 8.11
C ASN A 149 6.59 10.60 7.70
N TYR A 150 6.78 11.16 6.51
CA TYR A 150 5.87 12.17 5.95
C TYR A 150 4.72 11.46 5.26
N SER A 151 3.49 11.92 5.49
CA SER A 151 2.29 11.26 4.97
C SER A 151 1.17 12.28 4.65
N ILE A 152 0.07 11.77 4.13
CA ILE A 152 -1.18 12.51 3.91
C ILE A 152 -2.21 11.99 4.90
N GLN A 153 -2.91 12.90 5.59
CA GLN A 153 -3.92 12.57 6.59
C GLN A 153 -5.10 11.81 5.98
N ASP A 154 -5.53 12.23 4.79
CA ASP A 154 -6.62 11.61 4.06
C ASP A 154 -6.23 11.38 2.59
N PRO A 155 -5.58 10.24 2.27
CA PRO A 155 -5.29 9.87 0.89
C PRO A 155 -6.56 9.54 0.09
N ALA A 156 -7.67 9.19 0.76
CA ALA A 156 -8.90 8.80 0.09
C ALA A 156 -9.56 9.96 -0.66
N LYS A 157 -9.29 11.22 -0.26
CA LYS A 157 -9.76 12.42 -0.97
C LYS A 157 -9.34 12.47 -2.44
N TYR A 158 -8.26 11.79 -2.82
CA TYR A 158 -7.77 11.74 -4.21
C TYR A 158 -8.23 10.52 -5.00
N LYS A 159 -8.85 9.54 -4.32
CA LYS A 159 -9.19 8.25 -4.90
C LYS A 159 -10.07 8.38 -6.14
N ASP A 160 -11.17 9.11 -6.03
CA ASP A 160 -12.14 9.25 -7.13
C ASP A 160 -11.52 9.98 -8.33
N GLN A 161 -10.68 10.98 -8.07
CA GLN A 161 -9.96 11.73 -9.11
C GLN A 161 -9.03 10.81 -9.92
N VAL A 162 -8.17 10.04 -9.24
CA VAL A 162 -7.19 9.19 -9.94
C VAL A 162 -7.86 8.01 -10.64
N ILE A 163 -8.92 7.44 -10.05
CA ILE A 163 -9.70 6.37 -10.68
C ILE A 163 -10.41 6.86 -11.93
N ALA A 164 -11.12 7.99 -11.85
CA ALA A 164 -11.81 8.56 -13.01
C ALA A 164 -10.83 8.87 -14.15
N SER A 165 -9.65 9.40 -13.82
CA SER A 165 -8.60 9.71 -14.78
C SER A 165 -8.01 8.44 -15.42
N ALA A 166 -7.76 7.39 -14.64
CA ALA A 166 -7.26 6.11 -15.15
C ALA A 166 -8.28 5.43 -16.09
N ILE A 167 -9.57 5.43 -15.71
CA ILE A 167 -10.65 4.90 -16.55
C ILE A 167 -10.76 5.69 -17.86
N ALA A 168 -10.71 7.02 -17.79
CA ALA A 168 -10.77 7.87 -18.99
C ALA A 168 -9.60 7.57 -19.94
N ALA A 169 -8.38 7.43 -19.41
CA ALA A 169 -7.20 7.09 -20.19
C ALA A 169 -7.30 5.69 -20.83
N ALA A 170 -7.70 4.67 -20.06
CA ALA A 170 -7.87 3.31 -20.59
C ALA A 170 -8.96 3.28 -21.67
N LYS A 171 -10.08 3.99 -21.45
CA LYS A 171 -11.16 4.10 -22.45
C LYS A 171 -10.68 4.78 -23.73
N GLN A 172 -9.86 5.82 -23.62
CA GLN A 172 -9.27 6.48 -24.79
C GLN A 172 -8.35 5.53 -25.58
N ASN A 173 -7.62 4.65 -24.90
CA ASN A 173 -6.82 3.61 -25.54
C ASN A 173 -7.69 2.59 -26.28
N ILE A 174 -8.80 2.13 -25.68
CA ILE A 174 -9.77 1.25 -26.36
C ILE A 174 -10.30 1.91 -27.64
N LEU A 175 -10.75 3.16 -27.55
CA LEU A 175 -11.31 3.90 -28.68
C LEU A 175 -10.29 4.08 -29.81
N SER A 176 -9.05 4.41 -29.45
CA SER A 176 -7.96 4.60 -30.42
C SER A 176 -7.60 3.29 -31.12
N SER A 177 -7.52 2.18 -30.37
CA SER A 177 -7.28 0.84 -30.90
C SER A 177 -8.41 0.36 -31.81
N ALA A 178 -9.67 0.52 -31.40
CA ALA A 178 -10.83 0.14 -32.21
C ALA A 178 -10.87 0.89 -33.54
N ASN A 179 -10.60 2.21 -33.51
CA ASN A 179 -10.55 3.03 -34.71
C ASN A 179 -9.41 2.60 -35.65
N ALA A 180 -8.21 2.31 -35.11
CA ALA A 180 -7.07 1.85 -35.89
C ALA A 180 -7.30 0.46 -36.53
N LEU A 181 -8.05 -0.42 -35.84
CA LEU A 181 -8.41 -1.75 -36.33
C LEU A 181 -9.64 -1.75 -37.26
N GLY A 182 -10.37 -0.63 -37.37
CA GLY A 182 -11.58 -0.53 -38.17
C GLY A 182 -12.78 -1.28 -37.59
N VAL A 183 -12.77 -1.58 -36.29
CA VAL A 183 -13.85 -2.28 -35.58
C VAL A 183 -14.74 -1.31 -34.78
N THR A 184 -15.93 -1.74 -34.40
CA THR A 184 -16.81 -1.02 -33.47
C THR A 184 -16.79 -1.67 -32.10
N ILE A 185 -16.95 -0.85 -31.06
CA ILE A 185 -17.07 -1.33 -29.68
C ILE A 185 -18.53 -1.73 -29.44
N ASP A 186 -18.74 -2.93 -28.91
CA ASP A 186 -20.06 -3.46 -28.61
C ASP A 186 -20.40 -3.25 -27.12
N LYS A 187 -19.74 -3.99 -26.24
CA LYS A 187 -20.01 -3.97 -24.79
C LYS A 187 -18.73 -4.03 -23.98
N LEU A 188 -18.81 -3.50 -22.76
CA LEU A 188 -17.79 -3.68 -21.72
C LEU A 188 -17.88 -5.11 -21.18
N ASP A 189 -16.77 -5.84 -21.20
CA ASP A 189 -16.68 -7.18 -20.66
C ASP A 189 -16.17 -7.18 -19.22
N SER A 190 -15.12 -6.40 -18.94
CA SER A 190 -14.57 -6.29 -17.60
C SER A 190 -13.95 -4.93 -17.33
N LEU A 191 -14.04 -4.51 -16.07
CA LEU A 191 -13.34 -3.38 -15.50
C LEU A 191 -12.70 -3.82 -14.19
N LYS A 192 -11.38 -3.71 -14.11
CA LYS A 192 -10.62 -3.91 -12.88
C LYS A 192 -9.91 -2.61 -12.52
N ILE A 193 -10.00 -2.23 -11.25
CA ILE A 193 -9.35 -1.03 -10.72
C ILE A 193 -8.41 -1.43 -9.59
N ASP A 194 -7.14 -1.10 -9.74
CA ASP A 194 -6.13 -1.23 -8.71
C ASP A 194 -5.77 0.18 -8.22
N PHE A 195 -6.28 0.56 -7.04
CA PHE A 195 -5.95 1.83 -6.39
C PHE A 195 -4.76 1.65 -5.44
N ASN A 196 -3.78 2.53 -5.55
CA ASN A 196 -2.59 2.58 -4.71
C ASN A 196 -2.41 3.97 -4.09
N SER A 197 -2.78 4.08 -2.81
CA SER A 197 -2.34 5.20 -1.96
C SER A 197 -0.97 4.85 -1.39
N ALA A 198 0.10 5.06 -2.16
CA ALA A 198 1.43 4.76 -1.66
C ALA A 198 1.66 5.55 -0.37
N SER A 199 1.93 4.84 0.72
CA SER A 199 2.56 5.42 1.89
C SER A 199 4.04 5.42 1.56
N ASN A 200 4.65 6.58 1.34
CA ASN A 200 6.09 6.66 1.16
C ASN A 200 6.75 6.38 2.53
N ILE A 201 6.79 5.12 2.95
CA ILE A 201 7.57 4.69 4.10
C ILE A 201 9.02 4.62 3.62
N GLN A 202 9.65 5.77 3.43
CA GLN A 202 11.10 5.83 3.41
C GLN A 202 11.52 6.11 4.85
N PRO A 203 11.86 5.08 5.64
CA PRO A 203 12.36 5.30 6.98
C PRO A 203 13.61 6.16 6.84
N TYR A 204 13.59 7.37 7.43
CA TYR A 204 14.81 8.13 7.61
C TYR A 204 15.69 7.36 8.59
N THR A 205 16.51 6.45 8.08
CA THR A 205 17.57 5.83 8.87
C THR A 205 18.61 6.90 9.08
N ARG A 206 18.80 7.32 10.34
CA ARG A 206 19.91 8.18 10.75
C ARG A 206 21.20 7.45 10.44
N ASN A 207 21.71 7.60 9.21
CA ASN A 207 23.01 7.09 8.83
C ASN A 207 24.02 7.72 9.79
N SER A 208 24.84 6.87 10.42
CA SER A 208 25.96 7.26 11.27
C SER A 208 27.04 7.95 10.44
N VAL A 209 26.74 9.16 9.95
CA VAL A 209 27.72 10.05 9.36
C VAL A 209 28.55 10.59 10.51
N SER A 210 29.87 10.37 10.43
CA SER A 210 30.86 10.89 11.36
C SER A 210 30.55 12.32 11.77
N LEU A 211 30.64 12.56 13.09
CA LEU A 211 30.63 13.87 13.72
C LEU A 211 31.66 14.79 13.04
N SER A 212 31.19 15.53 12.05
CA SER A 212 31.82 16.73 11.54
C SER A 212 30.78 17.84 11.66
N THR A 213 31.25 18.93 12.21
CA THR A 213 30.52 20.07 12.77
C THR A 213 29.55 20.74 11.80
N SER A 214 28.43 21.19 12.37
CA SER A 214 27.41 22.12 11.87
C SER A 214 26.50 21.66 10.70
N ALA A 215 25.20 21.71 10.99
CA ALA A 215 24.03 21.44 10.15
C ALA A 215 23.65 19.96 9.97
N THR A 216 22.65 19.52 10.74
CA THR A 216 21.87 18.31 10.47
C THR A 216 21.20 18.44 9.10
N PRO A 217 21.37 17.48 8.16
CA PRO A 217 20.63 17.46 6.92
C PRO A 217 19.21 16.94 7.23
N GLN A 218 18.36 17.81 7.77
CA GLN A 218 16.92 17.62 7.62
C GLN A 218 16.62 17.83 6.12
N PRO A 219 15.96 16.90 5.42
CA PRO A 219 15.45 17.17 4.08
C PRO A 219 14.58 18.43 4.19
N GLN A 220 15.05 19.54 3.63
CA GLN A 220 14.35 20.82 3.74
C GLN A 220 13.02 20.83 2.97
N SER A 221 12.72 19.74 2.25
CA SER A 221 11.41 19.48 1.69
C SER A 221 11.18 17.97 1.65
N PRO A 222 10.11 17.46 2.27
CA PRO A 222 9.73 16.07 2.10
C PRO A 222 9.36 15.83 0.62
N GLU A 223 9.68 14.63 0.12
CA GLU A 223 9.31 14.23 -1.24
C GLU A 223 7.77 14.17 -1.36
N LYS A 224 7.26 14.49 -2.55
CA LYS A 224 5.83 14.37 -2.83
C LYS A 224 5.39 12.92 -2.71
N ILE A 225 4.15 12.74 -2.27
CA ILE A 225 3.51 11.43 -2.18
C ILE A 225 2.66 11.23 -3.43
N THR A 226 2.97 10.18 -4.18
CA THR A 226 2.24 9.81 -5.38
C THR A 226 1.09 8.87 -5.05
N ILE A 227 -0.12 9.32 -5.33
CA ILE A 227 -1.33 8.49 -5.27
C ILE A 227 -1.69 8.10 -6.69
N SER A 228 -1.94 6.81 -6.93
CA SER A 228 -2.21 6.32 -8.28
C SER A 228 -3.37 5.32 -8.34
N ALA A 229 -3.93 5.18 -9.53
CA ALA A 229 -4.86 4.11 -9.86
C ALA A 229 -4.52 3.56 -11.24
N THR A 230 -4.63 2.25 -11.39
CA THR A 230 -4.57 1.56 -12.68
C THR A 230 -5.94 1.01 -13.01
N ALA A 231 -6.39 1.25 -14.23
CA ALA A 231 -7.63 0.71 -14.77
C ALA A 231 -7.34 -0.25 -15.91
N ASP A 232 -7.78 -1.50 -15.76
CA ASP A 232 -7.78 -2.50 -16.81
C ASP A 232 -9.20 -2.63 -17.36
N LEU A 233 -9.34 -2.42 -18.67
CA LEU A 233 -10.60 -2.50 -19.40
C LEU A 233 -10.51 -3.58 -20.47
N SER A 234 -11.59 -4.34 -20.61
CA SER A 234 -11.80 -5.29 -21.70
C SER A 234 -13.14 -5.00 -22.37
N TYR A 235 -13.14 -4.87 -23.70
CA TYR A 235 -14.34 -4.63 -24.49
C TYR A 235 -14.46 -5.64 -25.64
N THR A 236 -15.66 -6.16 -25.83
CA THR A 236 -16.02 -6.92 -27.03
C THR A 236 -16.15 -5.95 -28.19
N VAL A 237 -15.61 -6.32 -29.34
CA VAL A 237 -15.68 -5.57 -30.59
C VAL A 237 -16.31 -6.36 -31.72
N GLN A 238 -16.91 -5.65 -32.66
CA GLN A 238 -17.54 -6.20 -33.86
C GLN A 238 -16.93 -5.58 -35.11
N GLN A 239 -16.97 -6.32 -36.22
CA GLN A 239 -16.58 -5.79 -37.52
C GLN A 239 -17.57 -4.70 -37.94
N LYS A 240 -17.09 -3.67 -38.63
CA LYS A 240 -17.95 -2.66 -39.25
C LYS A 240 -18.76 -3.24 -40.41
#